data_AF-A0A2I4DXV1-F1
#
_entry.id   AF-A0A2I4DXV1-F1
#
_cell.length_a   1.000
_cell.length_b   1.000
_cell.length_c   1.000
_cell.angle_alpha   90.00
_cell.angle_beta   90.00
_cell.angle_gamma   90.00
#
_symmetry.space_group_name_H-M   'P 1'
#
loop_
_entity.id
_entity.type
_entity.pdbx_description
1 polymer ?
#
loop_
_entity_poly.entity_id
_entity_poly.type
_entity_poly.pdbx_seq_one_letter_code
_entity_poly.pdbx_strand_id
1 'polypeptide(L)'
;MHVVWQCQATRDVWAVSFRAAKKWSSAEDNFLLLWDIFTDRLSYVELELAAVLMRMLWLRRNSFIFEDKFKDPESLVRTVKATLDDFQDAQENEKGQEFSVSNEARGGDRANHRWIKPIQCFIKANWDASLRKHSLGLGIVLRDDK
;
A
#
# COMPACT_ATOMS: atom_id res chain seq x y z
N MET A 1 -6.36 -13.58 5.46
CA MET A 1 -5.55 -14.65 4.84
C MET A 1 -6.20 -15.28 3.62
N HIS A 2 -7.48 -15.66 3.67
CA HIS A 2 -8.17 -16.30 2.54
C HIS A 2 -7.85 -15.71 1.16
N VAL A 3 -8.20 -14.45 0.88
CA VAL A 3 -8.01 -13.86 -0.47
C VAL A 3 -6.55 -13.56 -0.83
N VAL A 4 -5.64 -13.64 0.13
CA VAL A 4 -4.23 -13.33 -0.09
C VAL A 4 -3.48 -14.59 -0.51
N TRP A 5 -3.83 -15.76 0.04
CA TRP A 5 -3.05 -16.99 -0.17
C TRP A 5 -3.88 -18.25 -0.40
N GLN A 6 -4.99 -18.41 0.33
CA GLN A 6 -5.74 -19.67 0.37
C GLN A 6 -6.83 -19.76 -0.71
N CYS A 7 -7.24 -18.63 -1.28
CA CYS A 7 -8.35 -18.56 -2.22
C CYS A 7 -7.96 -19.12 -3.59
N GLN A 8 -8.73 -20.08 -4.09
CA GLN A 8 -8.51 -20.66 -5.42
C GLN A 8 -8.59 -19.59 -6.52
N ALA A 9 -9.46 -18.59 -6.37
CA ALA A 9 -9.66 -17.50 -7.34
C ALA A 9 -8.51 -16.48 -7.42
N THR A 10 -7.47 -16.65 -6.59
CA THR A 10 -6.27 -15.80 -6.60
C THR A 10 -5.00 -16.58 -6.92
N ARG A 11 -5.09 -17.91 -7.04
CA ARG A 11 -3.94 -18.79 -7.35
C ARG A 11 -3.36 -18.54 -8.74
N ASP A 12 -4.21 -18.21 -9.71
CA ASP A 12 -3.83 -17.83 -11.06
C ASP A 12 -2.92 -16.59 -11.07
N VAL A 13 -3.25 -15.57 -10.29
CA VAL A 13 -2.44 -14.34 -10.13
C VAL A 13 -1.06 -14.66 -9.55
N TRP A 14 -1.00 -15.49 -8.50
CA TRP A 14 0.27 -15.96 -7.92
C TRP A 14 1.08 -16.79 -8.91
N ALA A 15 0.42 -17.71 -9.62
CA ALA A 15 1.04 -18.58 -10.60
C ALA A 15 1.67 -17.85 -11.79
N VAL A 16 1.06 -16.74 -12.21
CA VAL A 16 1.56 -15.88 -13.30
C VAL A 16 2.76 -15.06 -12.83
N SER A 17 2.75 -14.62 -11.57
CA SER A 17 3.77 -13.70 -11.03
C SER A 17 4.96 -14.45 -10.40
N PHE A 18 4.72 -15.63 -9.84
CA PHE A 18 5.69 -16.49 -9.16
C PHE A 18 5.54 -17.93 -9.62
N ARG A 19 6.39 -18.37 -10.54
CA ARG A 19 6.37 -19.77 -11.00
C ARG A 19 6.57 -20.77 -9.85
N ALA A 20 7.35 -20.41 -8.84
CA ALA A 20 7.58 -21.23 -7.65
C ALA A 20 6.32 -21.37 -6.77
N ALA A 21 5.47 -20.33 -6.71
CA ALA A 21 4.26 -20.33 -5.88
C ALA A 21 3.25 -21.42 -6.30
N LYS A 22 3.28 -21.89 -7.56
CA LYS A 22 2.47 -23.04 -8.01
C LYS A 22 2.71 -24.32 -7.21
N LYS A 23 3.90 -24.47 -6.61
CA LYS A 23 4.29 -25.66 -5.85
C LYS A 23 4.06 -25.51 -4.35
N TRP A 24 3.64 -24.34 -3.89
CA TRP A 24 3.53 -24.07 -2.46
C TRP A 24 2.17 -24.49 -1.94
N SER A 25 2.19 -25.03 -0.72
CA SER A 25 0.99 -25.34 0.03
C SER A 25 0.21 -24.04 0.29
N SER A 26 -1.09 -24.06 0.00
CA SER A 26 -2.00 -22.98 0.39
C SER A 26 -2.68 -23.23 1.74
N ALA A 27 -2.10 -24.10 2.57
CA ALA A 27 -2.68 -24.46 3.87
C ALA A 27 -2.39 -23.41 4.96
N GLU A 28 -1.36 -22.58 4.78
CA GLU A 28 -0.97 -21.57 5.76
C GLU A 28 -2.08 -20.53 5.95
N ASP A 29 -2.56 -20.40 7.19
CA ASP A 29 -3.65 -19.51 7.57
C ASP A 29 -3.18 -18.32 8.42
N ASN A 30 -1.90 -18.31 8.81
CA ASN A 30 -1.26 -17.23 9.53
C ASN A 30 -0.39 -16.38 8.59
N PHE A 31 -0.63 -15.07 8.59
CA PHE A 31 0.13 -14.15 7.73
C PHE A 31 1.61 -14.07 8.09
N LEU A 32 1.95 -14.09 9.38
CA LEU A 32 3.34 -13.97 9.82
C LEU A 32 4.15 -15.20 9.44
N LEU A 33 3.57 -16.40 9.59
CA LEU A 33 4.21 -17.65 9.15
C LEU A 33 4.36 -17.68 7.62
N LEU A 34 3.34 -17.23 6.89
CA LEU A 34 3.43 -17.11 5.43
C LEU A 34 4.56 -16.14 5.03
N TRP A 35 4.66 -14.99 5.70
CA TRP A 35 5.69 -14.01 5.42
C TRP A 35 7.09 -14.54 5.74
N ASP A 36 7.24 -15.29 6.83
CA ASP A 36 8.51 -15.95 7.19
C ASP A 36 8.95 -16.95 6.10
N ILE A 37 8.03 -17.77 5.60
CA ILE A 37 8.26 -18.65 4.44
C ILE A 37 8.68 -17.85 3.21
N PHE A 38 8.07 -16.69 2.98
CA PHE A 38 8.43 -15.84 1.85
C PHE A 38 9.85 -15.30 2.02
N THR A 39 10.21 -14.81 3.21
CA THR A 39 11.55 -14.27 3.47
C THR A 39 12.66 -15.32 3.40
N ASP A 40 12.34 -16.58 3.69
CA ASP A 40 13.27 -17.70 3.56
C ASP A 40 13.47 -18.14 2.10
N ARG A 41 12.43 -18.04 1.26
CA ARG A 41 12.40 -18.67 -0.07
C ARG A 41 12.49 -17.73 -1.26
N LEU A 42 12.24 -16.44 -1.05
CA LEU A 42 12.21 -15.43 -2.11
C LEU A 42 13.41 -14.50 -1.98
N SER A 43 13.94 -14.08 -3.13
CA SER A 43 14.87 -12.96 -3.18
C SER A 43 14.19 -11.65 -2.75
N TYR A 44 14.99 -10.62 -2.43
CA TYR A 44 14.46 -9.30 -2.06
C TYR A 44 13.50 -8.71 -3.12
N VAL A 45 13.85 -8.80 -4.40
CA VAL A 45 13.00 -8.32 -5.51
C VAL A 45 11.68 -9.10 -5.58
N GLU A 46 11.75 -10.41 -5.35
CA GLU A 46 10.57 -11.27 -5.29
C GLU A 46 9.71 -10.97 -4.05
N LEU A 47 10.31 -10.59 -2.92
CA LEU A 47 9.57 -10.16 -1.73
C LEU A 47 8.80 -8.86 -1.97
N GLU A 48 9.41 -7.89 -2.64
CA GLU A 48 8.71 -6.64 -3.02
C GLU A 48 7.51 -6.93 -3.91
N LEU A 49 7.71 -7.74 -4.96
CA LEU A 49 6.62 -8.16 -5.84
C LEU A 49 5.53 -8.92 -5.07
N ALA A 50 5.90 -9.80 -4.13
CA ALA A 50 4.94 -10.53 -3.30
C ALA A 50 4.12 -9.58 -2.42
N ALA A 51 4.76 -8.59 -1.80
CA ALA A 51 4.08 -7.57 -1.00
C ALA A 51 3.07 -6.76 -1.84
N VAL A 52 3.46 -6.32 -3.03
CA VAL A 52 2.57 -5.58 -3.95
C VAL A 52 1.40 -6.46 -4.40
N LEU A 53 1.64 -7.74 -4.72
CA LEU A 53 0.57 -8.69 -5.08
C LEU A 53 -0.43 -8.88 -3.95
N MET A 54 0.03 -9.10 -2.72
CA MET A 54 -0.85 -9.26 -1.57
C MET A 54 -1.74 -8.03 -1.37
N ARG A 55 -1.15 -6.84 -1.48
CA ARG A 55 -1.90 -5.57 -1.42
C ARG A 55 -2.94 -5.47 -2.53
N MET A 56 -2.58 -5.81 -3.77
CA MET A 56 -3.48 -5.71 -4.92
C MET A 56 -4.62 -6.72 -4.86
N LEU A 57 -4.37 -7.95 -4.39
CA LEU A 57 -5.42 -8.95 -4.16
C LEU A 57 -6.41 -8.50 -3.08
N TRP A 58 -5.91 -7.89 -2.00
CA TRP A 58 -6.75 -7.30 -0.97
C TRP A 58 -7.63 -6.17 -1.53
N LEU A 59 -7.05 -5.27 -2.33
CA LEU A 59 -7.79 -4.18 -2.97
C LEU A 59 -8.81 -4.68 -4.00
N ARG A 60 -8.48 -5.72 -4.77
CA ARG A 60 -9.43 -6.37 -5.70
C ARG A 60 -10.63 -6.93 -4.94
N ARG A 61 -10.39 -7.62 -3.82
CA ARG A 61 -11.46 -8.13 -2.93
C ARG A 61 -12.34 -6.99 -2.41
N ASN A 62 -11.74 -5.89 -2.00
CA ASN A 62 -12.48 -4.74 -1.49
C ASN A 62 -13.30 -4.07 -2.60
N SER A 63 -12.75 -3.92 -3.80
CA SER A 63 -13.49 -3.40 -4.96
C SER A 63 -14.69 -4.29 -5.28
N PHE A 64 -14.51 -5.62 -5.22
CA PHE A 64 -15.59 -6.57 -5.48
C PHE A 64 -16.70 -6.47 -4.43
N ILE A 65 -16.36 -6.42 -3.14
CA ILE A 65 -17.36 -6.48 -2.06
C ILE A 65 -18.01 -5.13 -1.78
N PHE A 66 -17.27 -4.03 -1.93
CA PHE A 66 -17.77 -2.71 -1.55
C PHE A 66 -18.17 -1.83 -2.75
N GLU A 67 -17.74 -2.18 -3.97
CA GLU A 67 -18.03 -1.40 -5.17
C GLU A 67 -18.70 -2.21 -6.29
N ASP A 68 -18.96 -3.50 -6.09
CA ASP A 68 -19.49 -4.42 -7.11
C ASP A 68 -18.65 -4.43 -8.41
N LYS A 69 -17.33 -4.28 -8.27
CA LYS A 69 -16.37 -4.26 -9.38
C LYS A 69 -15.41 -5.43 -9.31
N PHE A 70 -15.45 -6.29 -10.31
CA PHE A 70 -14.45 -7.33 -10.50
C PHE A 70 -13.35 -6.85 -11.46
N LYS A 71 -12.10 -6.86 -11.00
CA LYS A 71 -10.93 -6.56 -11.84
C LYS A 71 -10.34 -7.86 -12.36
N ASP A 72 -10.09 -7.92 -13.67
CA ASP A 72 -9.54 -9.13 -14.28
C ASP A 72 -8.10 -9.41 -13.80
N PRO A 73 -7.70 -10.69 -13.72
CA PRO A 73 -6.38 -11.09 -13.24
C PRO A 73 -5.20 -10.51 -14.04
N GLU A 74 -5.32 -10.40 -15.37
CA GLU A 74 -4.23 -9.91 -16.22
C GLU A 74 -3.96 -8.42 -16.03
N SER A 75 -5.02 -7.61 -16.00
CA SER A 75 -4.96 -6.20 -15.66
C SER A 75 -4.37 -5.98 -14.27
N LEU A 76 -4.71 -6.84 -13.30
CA LEU A 76 -4.12 -6.78 -11.97
C LEU A 76 -2.62 -7.05 -12.00
N VAL A 77 -2.15 -8.07 -12.73
CA VAL A 77 -0.70 -8.35 -12.86
C VAL A 77 0.04 -7.20 -13.55
N ARG A 78 -0.54 -6.59 -14.59
CA ARG A 78 0.04 -5.39 -15.22
C ARG A 78 0.14 -4.22 -14.24
N THR A 79 -0.94 -3.99 -13.47
CA THR A 79 -0.98 -2.94 -12.45
C THR A 79 0.06 -3.16 -11.36
N VAL A 80 0.27 -4.42 -10.95
CA VAL A 80 1.27 -4.80 -9.95
C VAL A 80 2.68 -4.44 -10.42
N LYS A 81 3.03 -4.78 -11.68
CA LYS A 81 4.33 -4.45 -12.24
C LYS A 81 4.54 -2.94 -12.33
N ALA A 82 3.58 -2.21 -12.89
CA ALA A 82 3.64 -0.75 -12.98
C ALA A 82 3.77 -0.10 -11.59
N THR A 83 3.04 -0.60 -10.58
CA THR A 83 3.15 -0.08 -9.21
C THR A 83 4.53 -0.34 -8.59
N LEU A 84 5.16 -1.47 -8.94
CA LEU A 84 6.50 -1.78 -8.46
C LEU A 84 7.55 -0.91 -9.13
N ASP A 85 7.44 -0.71 -10.45
CA ASP A 85 8.30 0.20 -11.22
C ASP A 85 8.21 1.63 -10.67
N ASP A 86 6.98 2.16 -10.48
CA ASP A 86 6.74 3.49 -9.89
C ASP A 86 7.36 3.64 -8.49
N PHE A 87 7.31 2.57 -7.68
CA PHE A 87 7.90 2.58 -6.34
C PHE A 87 9.43 2.61 -6.40
N GLN A 88 10.03 1.80 -7.27
CA GLN A 88 11.47 1.75 -7.45
C GLN A 88 12.01 3.08 -7.99
N ASP A 89 11.35 3.66 -9.00
CA ASP A 89 11.69 4.98 -9.55
C ASP A 89 11.63 6.07 -8.47
N ALA A 90 10.60 6.06 -7.61
CA ALA A 90 10.49 7.01 -6.51
C ALA A 90 11.65 6.86 -5.50
N GLN A 91 12.03 5.61 -5.19
CA GLN A 91 13.14 5.33 -4.27
C GLN A 91 14.51 5.72 -4.84
N GLU A 92 14.72 5.57 -6.15
CA GLU A 92 15.96 6.00 -6.82
C GLU A 92 16.08 7.53 -6.88
N ASN A 93 14.97 8.23 -7.14
CA ASN A 93 14.92 9.68 -7.11
C ASN A 93 15.21 10.27 -5.71
N GLU A 94 14.85 9.56 -4.64
CA GLU A 94 15.20 9.92 -3.26
C GLU A 94 16.69 9.70 -2.95
N LYS A 95 17.32 8.68 -3.54
CA LYS A 95 18.76 8.38 -3.36
C LYS A 95 19.67 9.31 -4.17
N GLY A 96 19.19 9.90 -5.26
CA GLY A 96 19.91 10.84 -6.12
C GLY A 96 19.85 12.32 -5.70
N GLN A 97 19.02 12.67 -4.71
CA GLN A 97 18.88 14.04 -4.20
C GLN A 97 19.79 14.29 -2.98
N GLU A 98 21.10 14.40 -3.22
CA GLU A 98 21.99 15.19 -2.34
C GLU A 98 22.00 16.69 -2.72
N PHE A 99 21.11 17.11 -3.63
CA PHE A 99 21.06 18.48 -4.12
C PHE A 99 20.10 19.35 -3.31
N SER A 100 20.65 20.44 -2.80
CA SER A 100 19.97 21.54 -2.14
C SER A 100 18.87 22.11 -3.03
N VAL A 101 17.60 21.86 -2.68
CA VAL A 101 16.44 22.45 -3.36
C VAL A 101 15.81 23.49 -2.45
N SER A 102 15.75 24.72 -2.95
CA SER A 102 15.12 25.88 -2.34
C SER A 102 13.64 25.60 -1.99
N ASN A 103 13.34 25.80 -0.71
CA ASN A 103 12.07 25.59 -0.03
C ASN A 103 11.03 26.70 -0.33
N GLU A 104 10.55 26.84 -1.56
CA GLU A 104 9.54 27.89 -1.83
C GLU A 104 8.22 27.39 -2.46
N ALA A 105 8.11 26.13 -2.88
CA ALA A 105 6.88 25.66 -3.55
C ALA A 105 6.31 24.32 -3.06
N ARG A 106 6.94 23.65 -2.08
CA ARG A 106 6.40 22.43 -1.47
C ARG A 106 6.25 22.66 0.03
N GLY A 107 5.01 22.96 0.44
CA GLY A 107 4.62 23.10 1.85
C GLY A 107 5.24 22.00 2.69
N GLY A 108 5.93 22.43 3.74
CA GLY A 108 6.99 21.68 4.38
C GLY A 108 6.55 20.44 5.15
N ASP A 109 7.57 19.65 5.47
CA ASP A 109 7.68 18.87 6.72
C ASP A 109 7.17 17.42 6.75
N ARG A 110 7.35 16.66 5.65
CA ARG A 110 7.12 15.19 5.71
C ARG A 110 8.14 14.40 6.53
N ALA A 111 9.30 14.97 6.81
CA ALA A 111 10.40 14.28 7.49
C ALA A 111 10.32 14.35 9.03
N ASN A 112 9.36 15.08 9.62
CA ASN A 112 9.31 15.27 11.08
C ASN A 112 7.89 15.29 11.68
N HIS A 113 6.97 14.48 11.14
CA HIS A 113 5.57 14.44 11.59
C HIS A 113 5.31 13.75 12.94
N ARG A 114 6.14 13.98 13.97
CA ARG A 114 5.69 13.71 15.34
C ARG A 114 4.67 14.78 15.71
N TRP A 115 3.50 14.38 16.20
CA TRP A 115 2.50 15.35 16.66
C TRP A 115 3.12 16.29 17.71
N ILE A 116 3.06 17.60 17.45
CA ILE A 116 3.46 18.66 18.38
C ILE A 116 2.19 19.26 18.96
N LYS A 117 2.15 19.35 20.31
CA LYS A 117 1.06 19.99 21.04
C LYS A 117 0.95 21.48 20.67
N PRO A 118 -0.25 22.08 20.68
CA PRO A 118 -0.41 23.52 20.46
C PRO A 118 0.39 24.34 21.49
N ILE A 119 0.78 25.55 21.11
CA ILE A 119 1.28 26.55 22.07
C ILE A 119 0.13 26.90 23.02
N GLN A 120 0.43 27.18 24.29
CA GLN A 120 -0.57 27.57 25.29
C GLN A 120 -1.43 28.72 24.76
N CYS A 121 -2.75 28.62 24.93
CA CYS A 121 -3.77 29.53 24.39
C CYS A 121 -4.04 29.44 22.87
N PHE A 122 -3.53 28.42 22.17
CA PHE A 122 -3.88 28.11 20.78
C PHE A 122 -4.56 26.75 20.64
N ILE A 123 -5.42 26.62 19.63
CA ILE A 123 -6.06 25.34 19.24
C ILE A 123 -5.48 24.92 17.89
N LYS A 124 -5.08 23.65 17.78
CA LYS A 124 -4.65 23.06 16.51
C LYS A 124 -5.84 22.41 15.80
N ALA A 125 -6.21 22.97 14.65
CA ALA A 125 -7.19 22.38 13.75
C ALA A 125 -6.49 21.49 12.72
N ASN A 126 -6.86 20.21 12.68
CA ASN A 126 -6.52 19.30 11.59
C ASN A 126 -7.80 19.07 10.79
N TRP A 127 -7.70 19.04 9.47
CA TRP A 127 -8.86 18.85 8.60
C TRP A 127 -8.56 17.78 7.56
N ASP A 128 -9.58 17.02 7.20
CA ASP A 128 -9.56 16.09 6.07
C ASP A 128 -10.81 16.26 5.22
N ALA A 129 -10.71 15.88 3.96
CA ALA A 129 -11.83 15.89 3.03
C ALA A 129 -11.90 14.53 2.34
N SER A 130 -13.12 14.00 2.23
CA SER A 130 -13.41 12.78 1.49
C SER A 130 -14.34 13.11 0.34
N LEU A 131 -13.97 12.68 -0.86
CA LEU A 131 -14.79 12.82 -2.05
C LEU A 131 -15.27 11.44 -2.50
N ARG A 132 -16.57 11.32 -2.73
CA ARG A 132 -17.20 10.21 -3.44
C ARG A 132 -18.00 10.77 -4.62
N LYS A 133 -18.38 9.91 -5.58
CA LYS A 133 -19.03 10.30 -6.84
C LYS A 133 -20.15 11.36 -6.72
N HIS A 134 -20.94 11.31 -5.65
CA HIS A 134 -22.04 12.25 -5.41
C HIS A 134 -22.04 12.86 -4.00
N SER A 135 -20.94 12.77 -3.26
CA SER A 135 -20.90 13.31 -1.90
C SER A 135 -19.51 13.80 -1.51
N LEU A 136 -19.47 14.94 -0.83
CA LEU A 136 -18.28 15.49 -0.18
C LEU A 136 -18.48 15.41 1.33
N GLY A 137 -17.51 14.86 2.05
CA GLY A 137 -17.43 14.93 3.51
C GLY A 137 -16.22 15.75 3.93
N LEU A 138 -16.38 16.64 4.90
CA LEU A 138 -15.30 17.41 5.52
C LEU A 138 -15.24 17.06 7.00
N GLY A 139 -14.08 16.60 7.48
CA GLY A 139 -13.81 16.36 8.89
C GLY A 139 -12.86 17.42 9.44
N ILE A 140 -13.16 17.96 10.62
CA ILE A 140 -12.25 18.87 11.33
C ILE A 140 -12.09 18.35 12.76
N VAL A 141 -10.84 18.21 13.19
CA VAL A 141 -10.45 17.83 14.55
C VAL A 141 -9.69 19.00 15.18
N LEU A 142 -10.30 19.60 16.18
CA LEU A 142 -9.69 20.61 17.04
C LEU A 142 -9.02 19.91 18.22
N ARG A 143 -7.76 20.24 18.51
CA ARG A 143 -7.01 19.76 19.67
C ARG A 143 -6.43 20.94 20.43
N ASP A 144 -6.58 20.96 21.74
CA ASP A 144 -5.96 21.92 22.63
C ASP A 144 -4.66 21.34 23.24
N ASP A 145 -4.15 22.00 24.27
CA ASP A 145 -2.92 21.66 24.97
C ASP A 145 -3.11 20.61 26.10
N LYS A 146 -4.30 20.02 26.24
CA LYS A 146 -4.67 19.07 27.30
C LYS A 146 -4.90 17.63 26.82
#